data_AF-A0A210PDF3-F1
#
_entry.id   AF-A0A210PDF3-F1
#
_cell.length_a   1.000
_cell.length_b   1.000
_cell.length_c   1.000
_cell.angle_alpha   90.00
_cell.angle_beta   90.00
_cell.angle_gamma   90.00
#
_symmetry.space_group_name_H-M   'P 1'
#
loop_
_entity.id
_entity.type
_entity.pdbx_description
1 polymer ?
#
loop_
_entity_poly.entity_id
_entity_poly.type
_entity_poly.pdbx_seq_one_letter_code
_entity_poly.pdbx_strand_id
1 'polypeptide(L)'
;MSQEKFVSISEEHAELFTSEEQLKLLRGHITSDFSKTRFPCKQRLTGGTCYRFKDDNITGSGWGSSTPDLLQFSVSEAVDIVGLILFGYEGVTYKAHIEIIELGQMTDRMVNLLPNEKTFKVLFNKPVAVKPCTYYTLKVSLGDGLRGYYGQCGMESVTCKTKVFTFKTAASFTNGTSIDRGQIFGIIFE
;
A
#
# COMPACT_ATOMS: atom_id res chain seq x y z
N MET A 1 1.50 33.81 20.96
CA MET A 1 1.14 32.46 21.43
C MET A 1 2.33 31.97 22.25
N SER A 2 2.15 31.42 23.45
CA SER A 2 3.30 30.88 24.20
C SER A 2 3.77 29.56 23.58
N GLN A 3 5.06 29.24 23.71
CA GLN A 3 5.62 27.98 23.18
C GLN A 3 4.91 26.76 23.79
N GLU A 4 4.58 26.81 25.08
CA GLU A 4 3.82 25.78 25.78
C GLU A 4 2.43 25.55 25.18
N LYS A 5 1.75 26.63 24.79
CA LYS A 5 0.43 26.54 24.15
C LYS A 5 0.52 25.96 22.74
N PHE A 6 1.60 26.25 22.00
CA PHE A 6 1.84 25.64 20.69
C PHE A 6 2.10 24.13 20.81
N VAL A 7 2.88 23.70 21.80
CA VAL A 7 3.16 22.27 22.05
C VAL A 7 1.87 21.54 22.43
N SER A 8 1.10 22.07 23.37
CA SER A 8 -0.17 21.46 23.80
C SER A 8 -1.17 21.30 22.64
N ILE A 9 -1.32 22.31 21.78
CA ILE A 9 -2.20 22.24 20.59
C ILE A 9 -1.66 21.23 19.57
N SER A 10 -0.33 21.13 19.41
CA SER A 10 0.29 20.21 18.46
C SER A 10 0.18 18.76 18.91
N GLU A 11 0.23 18.49 20.21
CA GLU A 11 0.02 17.17 20.81
C GLU A 11 -1.45 16.73 20.71
N GLU A 12 -2.39 17.63 21.03
CA GLU A 12 -3.84 17.37 20.91
C GLU A 12 -4.27 17.09 19.46
N HIS A 13 -3.57 17.69 18.50
CA HIS A 13 -3.85 17.55 17.08
C HIS A 13 -2.70 16.91 16.30
N ALA A 14 -2.01 15.92 16.88
CA ALA A 14 -0.92 15.20 16.22
C ALA A 14 -1.32 14.54 14.89
N GLU A 15 -2.62 14.30 14.68
CA GLU A 15 -3.18 13.78 13.44
C GLU A 15 -3.33 14.84 12.33
N LEU A 16 -3.31 16.14 12.68
CA LEU A 16 -3.48 17.25 11.74
C LEU A 16 -2.19 17.70 11.06
N PHE A 17 -1.01 17.33 11.54
CA PHE A 17 0.27 17.72 10.94
C PHE A 17 1.31 16.62 11.12
N THR A 18 2.08 16.31 10.07
CA THR A 18 3.25 15.43 10.23
C THR A 18 4.32 16.12 11.07
N SER A 19 5.26 15.36 11.66
CA SER A 19 6.37 15.94 12.43
C SER A 19 7.20 16.93 11.61
N GLU A 20 7.35 16.70 10.29
CA GLU A 20 8.04 17.63 9.39
C GLU A 20 7.26 18.95 9.20
N GLU A 21 5.92 18.86 9.12
CA GLU A 21 5.04 20.03 9.00
C GLU A 21 4.96 20.83 10.31
N GLN A 22 4.92 20.14 11.46
CA GLN A 22 5.03 20.76 12.78
C GLN A 22 6.35 21.53 12.93
N LEU A 23 7.46 20.96 12.47
CA LEU A 23 8.76 21.64 12.44
C LEU A 23 8.78 22.86 11.50
N LYS A 24 8.12 22.78 10.35
CA LYS A 24 7.97 23.93 9.43
C LYS A 24 7.12 25.05 10.05
N LEU A 25 6.01 24.71 10.73
CA LEU A 25 5.17 25.66 11.47
C LEU A 25 5.95 26.33 12.60
N LEU A 26 6.64 25.54 13.41
CA LEU A 26 7.45 26.03 14.52
C LEU A 26 8.57 26.96 14.00
N ARG A 27 9.27 26.57 12.94
CA ARG A 27 10.30 27.40 12.30
C ARG A 27 9.71 28.73 11.82
N GLY A 28 8.56 28.70 11.16
CA GLY A 28 7.87 29.92 10.71
C GLY A 28 7.46 30.83 11.87
N HIS A 29 6.99 30.24 12.97
CA HIS A 29 6.64 30.97 14.18
C HIS A 29 7.84 31.66 14.83
N ILE A 30 8.97 30.96 14.96
CA ILE A 30 10.22 31.50 15.54
C ILE A 30 10.81 32.61 14.66
N THR A 31 10.81 32.40 13.34
CA THR A 31 11.45 33.32 12.40
C THR A 31 10.55 34.44 11.92
N SER A 32 9.25 34.41 12.28
CA SER A 32 8.20 35.26 11.72
C SER A 32 8.10 35.19 10.18
N ASP A 33 8.60 34.11 9.57
CA ASP A 33 8.61 33.88 8.13
C ASP A 33 7.88 32.58 7.76
N PHE A 34 6.68 32.73 7.21
CA PHE A 34 5.84 31.64 6.73
C PHE A 34 5.93 31.41 5.21
N SER A 35 6.86 32.08 4.53
CA SER A 35 7.02 31.93 3.07
C SER A 35 7.27 30.49 2.62
N LYS A 36 7.84 29.66 3.52
CA LYS A 36 8.15 28.24 3.30
C LYS A 36 7.12 27.27 3.87
N THR A 37 6.03 27.74 4.47
CA THR A 37 5.00 26.88 5.10
C THR A 37 3.81 26.59 4.17
N ARG A 38 4.04 26.49 2.85
CA ARG A 38 2.99 26.03 1.95
C ARG A 38 2.67 24.57 2.27
N PHE A 39 1.60 24.34 3.02
CA PHE A 39 1.06 23.01 3.23
C PHE A 39 0.48 22.50 1.92
N PRO A 40 0.79 21.27 1.51
CA PRO A 40 0.09 20.66 0.40
C PRO A 40 -1.42 20.63 0.72
N CYS A 41 -2.26 21.38 -0.01
CA CYS A 41 -3.72 21.20 0.01
C CYS A 41 -4.17 19.94 -0.75
N LYS A 42 -3.26 18.97 -0.94
CA LYS A 42 -3.67 17.63 -1.38
C LYS A 42 -4.29 16.96 -0.16
N GLN A 43 -5.49 16.41 -0.33
CA GLN A 43 -6.18 15.64 0.69
C GLN A 43 -5.17 14.62 1.26
N ARG A 44 -4.89 14.72 2.57
CA ARG A 44 -4.05 13.72 3.23
C ARG A 44 -4.80 12.40 3.09
N LEU A 45 -4.15 11.37 2.55
CA LEU A 45 -4.72 10.03 2.58
C LEU A 45 -4.98 9.70 4.06
N THR A 46 -6.23 9.76 4.51
CA THR A 46 -6.68 9.18 5.79
C THR A 46 -6.51 7.67 5.79
N GLY A 47 -6.15 7.13 4.63
CA GLY A 47 -5.82 5.77 4.35
C GLY A 47 -4.63 5.16 5.05
N GLY A 48 -4.60 3.84 4.99
CA GLY A 48 -3.58 2.99 5.54
C GLY A 48 -3.04 2.02 4.51
N THR A 49 -2.00 1.29 4.93
CA THR A 49 -1.53 0.12 4.20
C THR A 49 -1.79 -1.09 5.06
N CYS A 50 -2.31 -2.15 4.45
CA CYS A 50 -2.46 -3.44 5.09
C CYS A 50 -1.51 -4.46 4.47
N TYR A 51 -0.48 -4.84 5.22
CA TYR A 51 0.50 -5.83 4.81
C TYR A 51 0.06 -7.22 5.25
N ARG A 52 0.08 -8.19 4.34
CA ARG A 52 -0.26 -9.58 4.67
C ARG A 52 0.96 -10.43 5.04
N PHE A 53 2.16 -9.88 4.85
CA PHE A 53 3.43 -10.49 5.26
C PHE A 53 4.19 -9.55 6.19
N LYS A 54 5.04 -10.10 7.05
CA LYS A 54 6.00 -9.33 7.84
C LYS A 54 7.27 -9.08 7.01
N ASP A 55 7.99 -8.00 7.29
CA ASP A 55 9.23 -7.65 6.59
C ASP A 55 10.31 -8.74 6.69
N ASP A 56 10.38 -9.41 7.85
CA ASP A 56 11.32 -10.53 8.07
C ASP A 56 11.00 -11.77 7.23
N ASN A 57 9.79 -11.87 6.68
CA ASN A 57 9.36 -13.00 5.87
C ASN A 57 9.54 -12.76 4.36
N ILE A 58 10.24 -11.70 3.96
CA ILE A 58 10.53 -11.40 2.56
C ILE A 58 11.71 -12.26 2.09
N THR A 59 11.45 -13.19 1.17
CA THR A 59 12.45 -14.11 0.61
C THR A 59 12.80 -13.72 -0.81
N GLY A 60 14.08 -13.86 -1.20
CA GLY A 60 14.60 -13.41 -2.49
C GLY A 60 14.79 -14.50 -3.55
N SER A 61 14.77 -14.06 -4.83
CA SER A 61 15.27 -14.72 -6.05
C SER A 61 14.50 -15.94 -6.62
N GLY A 62 13.21 -16.08 -6.29
CA GLY A 62 12.45 -17.27 -6.70
C GLY A 62 11.18 -17.00 -7.51
N TRP A 63 10.56 -15.83 -7.36
CA TRP A 63 9.19 -15.64 -7.84
C TRP A 63 9.16 -15.23 -9.31
N GLY A 64 8.74 -16.16 -10.17
CA GLY A 64 8.53 -15.87 -11.58
C GLY A 64 7.32 -14.96 -11.81
N SER A 65 7.17 -14.50 -13.05
CA SER A 65 6.12 -13.57 -13.47
C SER A 65 5.36 -14.07 -14.73
N SER A 66 5.58 -15.33 -15.11
CA SER A 66 5.05 -15.95 -16.34
C SER A 66 3.53 -16.14 -16.33
N THR A 67 2.93 -16.22 -15.15
CA THR A 67 1.49 -16.42 -14.96
C THR A 67 0.97 -15.41 -13.94
N PRO A 68 -0.32 -15.06 -13.97
CA PRO A 68 -0.86 -14.08 -13.04
C PRO A 68 -0.89 -14.62 -11.61
N ASP A 69 -0.59 -13.75 -10.67
CA ASP A 69 -0.80 -13.96 -9.25
C ASP A 69 -2.23 -13.59 -8.88
N LEU A 70 -2.96 -14.52 -8.26
CA LEU A 70 -4.33 -14.33 -7.78
C LEU A 70 -4.39 -14.39 -6.26
N LEU A 71 -5.10 -13.45 -5.65
CA LEU A 71 -5.39 -13.45 -4.21
C LEU A 71 -6.78 -12.86 -3.96
N GLN A 72 -7.56 -13.50 -3.10
CA GLN A 72 -8.84 -12.96 -2.68
C GLN A 72 -8.70 -12.17 -1.38
N PHE A 73 -9.47 -11.09 -1.25
CA PHE A 73 -9.55 -10.32 -0.01
C PHE A 73 -10.99 -9.88 0.27
N SER A 74 -11.28 -9.65 1.55
CA SER A 74 -12.48 -8.96 2.02
C SER A 74 -12.09 -7.99 3.14
N VAL A 75 -12.98 -7.04 3.43
CA VAL A 75 -12.79 -6.02 4.46
C VAL A 75 -13.96 -6.03 5.44
N SER A 76 -13.71 -5.74 6.71
CA SER A 76 -14.77 -5.68 7.74
C SER A 76 -15.72 -4.49 7.56
N GLU A 77 -15.23 -3.40 6.97
CA GLU A 77 -15.96 -2.15 6.78
C GLU A 77 -15.76 -1.64 5.35
N ALA A 78 -16.72 -0.85 4.84
CA ALA A 78 -16.57 -0.22 3.54
C ALA A 78 -15.31 0.66 3.49
N VAL A 79 -14.59 0.59 2.38
CA VAL A 79 -13.32 1.31 2.21
C VAL A 79 -13.04 1.49 0.72
N ASP A 80 -12.26 2.50 0.38
CA ASP A 80 -11.77 2.67 -0.99
C ASP A 80 -10.37 2.07 -1.10
N ILE A 81 -10.16 1.16 -2.05
CA ILE A 81 -8.84 0.61 -2.37
C ILE A 81 -8.15 1.53 -3.37
N VAL A 82 -6.97 2.02 -3.03
CA VAL A 82 -6.20 2.99 -3.83
C VAL A 82 -5.15 2.31 -4.69
N GLY A 83 -4.65 1.17 -4.24
CA GLY A 83 -3.57 0.48 -4.93
C GLY A 83 -3.05 -0.71 -4.18
N LEU A 84 -2.03 -1.34 -4.75
CA LEU A 84 -1.36 -2.49 -4.18
C LEU A 84 0.12 -2.19 -3.93
N ILE A 85 0.71 -2.98 -3.05
CA ILE A 85 2.15 -3.07 -2.87
C ILE A 85 2.57 -4.45 -3.35
N LEU A 86 3.47 -4.47 -4.32
CA LEU A 86 3.93 -5.68 -4.98
C LEU A 86 5.41 -5.88 -4.69
N PHE A 87 5.84 -7.13 -4.61
CA PHE A 87 7.24 -7.50 -4.64
C PHE A 87 7.81 -7.34 -6.04
N GLY A 88 9.04 -6.86 -6.11
CA GLY A 88 9.81 -6.79 -7.35
C GLY A 88 11.21 -7.33 -7.14
N TYR A 89 12.14 -6.83 -7.93
CA TYR A 89 13.57 -7.02 -7.80
C TYR A 89 14.23 -5.67 -8.05
N GLU A 90 15.23 -5.34 -7.24
CA GLU A 90 15.93 -4.07 -7.31
C GLU A 90 16.50 -3.81 -8.72
N GLY A 91 16.43 -2.55 -9.18
CA GLY A 91 16.94 -2.16 -10.49
C GLY A 91 16.14 -2.67 -11.71
N VAL A 92 15.02 -3.37 -11.50
CA VAL A 92 14.16 -3.87 -12.59
C VAL A 92 12.99 -2.91 -12.83
N THR A 93 12.64 -2.77 -14.10
CA THR A 93 11.41 -2.09 -14.53
C THR A 93 10.30 -3.11 -14.72
N TYR A 94 9.20 -2.97 -13.98
CA TYR A 94 8.03 -3.83 -14.11
C TYR A 94 6.91 -3.13 -14.87
N LYS A 95 6.31 -3.87 -15.81
CA LYS A 95 4.99 -3.55 -16.36
C LYS A 95 3.94 -4.28 -15.53
N ALA A 96 3.29 -3.58 -14.61
CA ALA A 96 2.27 -4.15 -13.75
C ALA A 96 0.87 -3.92 -14.34
N HIS A 97 0.15 -5.01 -14.57
CA HIS A 97 -1.27 -5.03 -14.88
C HIS A 97 -2.02 -5.58 -13.67
N ILE A 98 -2.93 -4.79 -13.11
CA ILE A 98 -3.72 -5.17 -11.94
C ILE A 98 -5.20 -5.11 -12.27
N GLU A 99 -5.94 -6.13 -11.84
CA GLU A 99 -7.38 -6.22 -11.98
C GLU A 99 -8.05 -6.56 -10.65
N ILE A 100 -9.20 -5.94 -10.37
CA ILE A 100 -10.16 -6.41 -9.37
C ILE A 100 -11.33 -7.03 -10.15
N ILE A 101 -11.33 -8.36 -10.23
CA ILE A 101 -12.12 -9.11 -11.22
C ILE A 101 -13.61 -8.80 -11.11
N GLU A 102 -14.19 -8.90 -9.91
CA GLU A 102 -15.63 -8.76 -9.68
C GLU A 102 -16.12 -7.32 -9.89
N LEU A 103 -15.22 -6.33 -9.89
CA LEU A 103 -15.53 -4.92 -10.14
C LEU A 103 -15.19 -4.46 -11.57
N GLY A 104 -14.55 -5.32 -12.37
CA GLY A 104 -14.07 -4.97 -13.71
C GLY A 104 -13.11 -3.78 -13.73
N GLN A 105 -12.46 -3.48 -12.59
CA GLN A 105 -11.51 -2.39 -12.48
C GLN A 105 -10.13 -2.89 -12.85
N MET A 106 -9.44 -2.15 -13.72
CA MET A 106 -8.09 -2.50 -14.15
C MET A 106 -7.17 -1.28 -14.14
N THR A 107 -5.88 -1.51 -13.92
CA THR A 107 -4.84 -0.48 -13.97
C THR A 107 -3.54 -1.04 -14.51
N ASP A 108 -2.99 -0.33 -15.48
CA ASP A 108 -1.65 -0.54 -16.02
C ASP A 108 -0.69 0.54 -15.51
N ARG A 109 0.48 0.10 -15.02
CA ARG A 109 1.58 0.99 -14.61
C ARG A 109 2.92 0.39 -14.97
N MET A 110 3.84 1.26 -15.37
CA MET A 110 5.26 0.95 -15.46
C MET A 110 5.95 1.55 -14.24
N VAL A 111 6.68 0.73 -13.49
CA VAL A 111 7.37 1.16 -12.27
C VAL A 111 8.81 0.67 -12.29
N ASN A 112 9.74 1.58 -12.04
CA ASN A 112 11.17 1.29 -11.96
C ASN A 112 11.56 1.20 -10.50
N LEU A 113 12.10 0.05 -10.07
CA LEU A 113 12.59 -0.12 -8.71
C LEU A 113 14.00 0.45 -8.57
N LEU A 114 14.21 1.21 -7.51
CA LEU A 114 15.52 1.69 -7.12
C LEU A 114 16.38 0.54 -6.55
N PRO A 115 17.71 0.72 -6.47
CA PRO A 115 18.57 -0.22 -5.76
C PRO A 115 18.12 -0.42 -4.31
N ASN A 116 18.20 -1.66 -3.82
CA ASN A 116 17.74 -2.13 -2.50
C ASN A 116 16.22 -2.14 -2.28
N GLU A 117 15.40 -1.80 -3.27
CA GLU A 117 13.94 -1.92 -3.15
C GLU A 117 13.49 -3.36 -3.40
N LYS A 118 12.79 -3.94 -2.42
CA LYS A 118 12.16 -5.28 -2.53
C LYS A 118 10.72 -5.21 -3.00
N THR A 119 10.07 -4.06 -2.80
CA THR A 119 8.67 -3.83 -3.08
C THR A 119 8.45 -2.48 -3.74
N PHE A 120 7.33 -2.35 -4.44
CA PHE A 120 6.92 -1.12 -5.11
C PHE A 120 5.41 -0.95 -5.04
N LYS A 121 4.96 0.31 -5.07
CA LYS A 121 3.53 0.65 -5.01
C LYS A 121 2.98 0.82 -6.41
N VAL A 122 1.77 0.31 -6.63
CA VAL A 122 1.01 0.51 -7.86
C VAL A 122 -0.35 1.09 -7.48
N LEU A 123 -0.54 2.38 -7.77
CA LEU A 123 -1.79 3.08 -7.51
C LEU A 123 -2.75 2.95 -8.70
N PHE A 124 -4.02 2.73 -8.39
CA PHE A 124 -5.11 2.71 -9.35
C PHE A 124 -5.34 4.09 -9.96
N ASN A 125 -6.00 4.11 -11.12
CA ASN A 125 -6.40 5.36 -11.77
C ASN A 125 -7.35 6.20 -10.91
N LYS A 126 -8.22 5.53 -10.15
CA LYS A 126 -9.16 6.11 -9.19
C LYS A 126 -9.30 5.14 -8.01
N PRO A 127 -9.60 5.63 -6.80
CA PRO A 127 -9.95 4.75 -5.68
C PRO A 127 -11.14 3.85 -6.05
N VAL A 128 -11.09 2.60 -5.58
CA VAL A 128 -12.07 1.56 -5.89
C VAL A 128 -12.84 1.19 -4.63
N ALA A 129 -14.11 1.59 -4.57
CA ALA A 129 -14.99 1.28 -3.45
C ALA A 129 -15.29 -0.21 -3.35
N VAL A 130 -15.01 -0.80 -2.20
CA VAL A 130 -15.33 -2.20 -1.88
C VAL A 130 -16.35 -2.28 -0.75
N LYS A 131 -17.24 -3.28 -0.83
CA LYS A 131 -18.27 -3.52 0.18
C LYS A 131 -17.71 -4.36 1.32
N PRO A 132 -18.20 -4.15 2.56
CA PRO A 132 -17.83 -4.99 3.69
C PRO A 132 -18.25 -6.45 3.45
N CYS A 133 -17.49 -7.38 4.02
CA CYS A 133 -17.75 -8.82 4.03
C CYS A 133 -17.96 -9.45 2.65
N THR A 134 -17.53 -8.78 1.58
CA THR A 134 -17.57 -9.27 0.20
C THR A 134 -16.17 -9.64 -0.23
N TYR A 135 -16.00 -10.83 -0.83
CA TYR A 135 -14.71 -11.24 -1.36
C TYR A 135 -14.52 -10.72 -2.78
N TYR A 136 -13.34 -10.14 -3.01
CA TYR A 136 -12.87 -9.65 -4.29
C TYR A 136 -11.55 -10.35 -4.64
N THR A 137 -11.34 -10.65 -5.91
CA THR A 137 -10.15 -11.30 -6.43
C THR A 137 -9.24 -10.25 -7.06
N LEU A 138 -8.07 -10.06 -6.45
CA LEU A 138 -6.96 -9.33 -7.03
C LEU A 138 -6.25 -10.25 -8.02
N LYS A 139 -6.05 -9.77 -9.23
CA LYS A 139 -5.23 -10.42 -10.24
C LYS A 139 -4.10 -9.47 -10.63
N VAL A 140 -2.87 -9.95 -10.51
CA VAL A 140 -1.66 -9.19 -10.80
C VAL A 140 -0.85 -9.93 -11.85
N SER A 141 -0.55 -9.26 -12.96
CA SER A 141 0.36 -9.75 -13.98
C SER A 141 1.56 -8.80 -14.05
N LEU A 142 2.76 -9.35 -13.87
CA LEU A 142 4.00 -8.59 -13.98
C LEU A 142 4.68 -8.99 -15.29
N GLY A 143 4.89 -8.04 -16.21
CA GLY A 143 5.57 -8.30 -17.48
C GLY A 143 7.09 -8.28 -17.35
N ASP A 144 7.75 -9.13 -18.14
CA ASP A 144 9.18 -9.09 -18.53
C ASP A 144 10.22 -8.99 -17.39
N GLY A 145 9.81 -9.24 -16.14
CA GLY A 145 10.65 -9.05 -14.96
C GLY A 145 11.45 -10.31 -14.58
N LEU A 146 12.68 -10.09 -14.08
CA LEU A 146 13.48 -11.12 -13.42
C LEU A 146 12.71 -11.74 -12.23
N ARG A 147 13.15 -12.93 -11.81
CA ARG A 147 12.59 -13.59 -10.61
C ARG A 147 12.79 -12.67 -9.39
N GLY A 148 11.67 -12.24 -8.81
CA GLY A 148 11.65 -11.25 -7.75
C GLY A 148 11.67 -11.84 -6.35
N TYR A 149 11.58 -10.93 -5.38
CA TYR A 149 11.22 -11.25 -4.01
C TYR A 149 9.78 -11.76 -3.92
N TYR A 150 9.46 -12.45 -2.82
CA TYR A 150 8.11 -12.85 -2.47
C TYR A 150 7.98 -12.98 -0.96
N GLY A 151 6.74 -12.98 -0.46
CA GLY A 151 6.46 -13.16 0.96
C GLY A 151 6.27 -14.62 1.34
N GLN A 152 6.59 -14.95 2.59
CA GLN A 152 6.28 -16.24 3.23
C GLN A 152 5.53 -16.02 4.56
N CYS A 153 4.96 -17.09 5.10
CA CYS A 153 4.21 -17.07 6.36
C CYS A 153 3.16 -15.94 6.39
N GLY A 154 2.35 -15.86 5.33
CA GLY A 154 1.33 -14.83 5.20
C GLY A 154 0.20 -15.01 6.21
N MET A 155 -0.46 -13.89 6.51
CA MET A 155 -1.53 -13.80 7.51
C MET A 155 -2.89 -13.87 6.81
N GLU A 156 -3.74 -14.79 7.25
CA GLU A 156 -5.12 -14.90 6.75
C GLU A 156 -5.97 -13.68 7.13
N SER A 157 -5.72 -13.07 8.28
CA SER A 157 -6.45 -11.89 8.74
C SER A 157 -5.50 -10.90 9.39
N VAL A 158 -5.65 -9.62 9.04
CA VAL A 158 -4.81 -8.53 9.53
C VAL A 158 -5.68 -7.32 9.89
N THR A 159 -5.56 -6.84 11.12
CA THR A 159 -6.20 -5.59 11.55
C THR A 159 -5.28 -4.42 11.20
N CYS A 160 -5.79 -3.54 10.35
CA CYS A 160 -5.08 -2.39 9.81
C CYS A 160 -5.88 -1.13 10.15
N LYS A 161 -5.34 -0.32 11.08
CA LYS A 161 -6.09 0.73 11.77
C LYS A 161 -7.32 0.14 12.49
N THR A 162 -8.52 0.49 12.06
CA THR A 162 -9.79 -0.02 12.60
C THR A 162 -10.41 -1.12 11.75
N LYS A 163 -9.85 -1.40 10.57
CA LYS A 163 -10.44 -2.32 9.58
C LYS A 163 -9.70 -3.66 9.57
N VAL A 164 -10.44 -4.76 9.50
CA VAL A 164 -9.87 -6.10 9.36
C VAL A 164 -9.90 -6.49 7.90
N PHE A 165 -8.74 -6.85 7.35
CA PHE A 165 -8.60 -7.43 6.03
C PHE A 165 -8.45 -8.93 6.17
N THR A 166 -9.28 -9.69 5.46
CA THR A 166 -9.21 -11.15 5.43
C THR A 166 -8.83 -11.61 4.03
N PHE A 167 -7.83 -12.48 3.92
CA PHE A 167 -7.24 -12.96 2.69
C PHE A 167 -7.58 -14.43 2.46
N LYS A 168 -7.77 -14.82 1.20
CA LYS A 168 -7.98 -16.22 0.80
C LYS A 168 -7.19 -16.56 -0.45
N THR A 169 -6.76 -17.83 -0.52
CA THR A 169 -6.17 -18.40 -1.74
C THR A 169 -7.27 -18.47 -2.79
N ALA A 170 -7.01 -17.94 -3.98
CA ALA A 170 -7.95 -18.02 -5.08
C ALA A 170 -8.17 -19.48 -5.51
N ALA A 171 -9.41 -19.84 -5.87
CA ALA A 171 -9.72 -21.19 -6.35
C ALA A 171 -9.21 -21.46 -7.78
N SER A 172 -8.83 -20.41 -8.51
CA SER A 172 -8.34 -20.49 -9.89
C SER A 172 -6.83 -20.67 -9.94
N PHE A 173 -6.33 -21.14 -11.09
CA PHE A 173 -4.89 -21.27 -11.32
C PHE A 173 -4.17 -19.93 -11.12
N THR A 174 -3.17 -19.95 -10.24
CA THR A 174 -2.37 -18.80 -9.80
C THR A 174 -0.90 -19.17 -9.92
N ASN A 175 -0.02 -18.18 -10.05
CA ASN A 175 1.44 -18.34 -10.08
C ASN A 175 2.05 -18.77 -8.72
N GLY A 176 1.33 -19.61 -7.97
CA GLY A 176 1.69 -20.06 -6.63
C GLY A 176 1.32 -19.10 -5.51
N THR A 177 0.72 -17.94 -5.79
CA THR A 177 0.29 -17.00 -4.76
C THR A 177 -0.87 -17.59 -3.96
N SER A 178 -0.70 -17.65 -2.65
CA SER A 178 -1.66 -18.17 -1.68
C SER A 178 -1.68 -17.29 -0.43
N ILE A 179 -2.49 -17.67 0.56
CA ILE A 179 -2.44 -17.06 1.90
C ILE A 179 -1.01 -17.14 2.47
N ASP A 180 -0.36 -18.29 2.36
CA ASP A 180 0.92 -18.54 3.02
C ASP A 180 2.12 -17.88 2.34
N ARG A 181 2.09 -17.69 1.01
CA ARG A 181 3.25 -17.21 0.25
C ARG A 181 2.90 -16.50 -1.06
N GLY A 182 3.87 -15.77 -1.60
CA GLY A 182 3.84 -15.27 -2.97
C GLY A 182 3.81 -13.76 -3.09
N GLN A 183 3.13 -13.29 -4.13
CA GLN A 183 3.05 -11.89 -4.55
C GLN A 183 2.02 -11.09 -3.72
N ILE A 184 1.83 -9.81 -4.00
CA ILE A 184 0.86 -8.92 -3.34
C ILE A 184 1.23 -8.77 -1.87
N PHE A 185 2.22 -7.91 -1.60
CA PHE A 185 2.72 -7.67 -0.24
C PHE A 185 1.67 -6.99 0.65
N GLY A 186 0.90 -6.06 0.08
CA GLY A 186 -0.15 -5.37 0.82
C GLY A 186 -1.12 -4.60 -0.06
N ILE A 187 -2.16 -4.08 0.58
CA ILE A 187 -3.23 -3.29 -0.01
C ILE A 187 -3.18 -1.87 0.57
N ILE A 188 -3.28 -0.85 -0.28
CA ILE A 188 -3.37 0.57 0.09
C ILE A 188 -4.84 0.97 0.01
N PHE A 189 -5.36 1.58 1.06
CA PHE A 189 -6.79 1.92 1.19
C PHE A 189 -7.00 3.28 1.83
N GLU A 190 -8.16 3.95 1.62
CA GLU A 190 -8.60 5.19 2.31
C GLU A 190 -9.91 5.03 3.08
#